data_AF-A0A2H6N0Q3-F1
#
_entry.id   AF-A0A2H6N0Q3-F1
#
_cell.length_a   1.000
_cell.length_b   1.000
_cell.length_c   1.000
_cell.angle_alpha   90.00
_cell.angle_beta   90.00
_cell.angle_gamma   90.00
#
_symmetry.space_group_name_H-M   'P 1'
#
loop_
_entity.id
_entity.type
_entity.pdbx_description
1 polymer ?
#
loop_
_entity_poly.entity_id
_entity_poly.type
_entity_poly.pdbx_seq_one_letter_code
_entity_poly.pdbx_strand_id
1 'polypeptide(L)'
;NGLRVIYKLLASKSEGIRVQALKVMGYFLKHLAPKRKAEIMIGHGLFSLLTERLTLQTNLISMTTYNVLFEILIEQICTQVMHKQHPDPDSTVKIQNPQVLKVIAVLLRNSPPCSETMEVHRVFLSDMIKLFNSSRENRRSLLQCSVWQEWMLSLCYFNPQSSDEQKITEMVYAIFRILLYHAIKYEWGGWRVWVDTLAITHSKVTFEIHKQNLSQMFREYEEKG
;
A
#
# COMPACT_ATOMS: atom_id res chain seq x y z
N ASN A 1 25.04 11.56 3.17
CA ASN A 1 25.51 10.60 4.21
C ASN A 1 24.41 10.13 5.16
N GLY A 2 23.58 11.00 5.75
CA GLY A 2 22.52 10.59 6.70
C GLY A 2 21.51 9.56 6.16
N LEU A 3 20.93 9.78 4.98
CA LEU A 3 20.02 8.80 4.36
C LEU A 3 20.67 7.42 4.16
N ARG A 4 21.95 7.37 3.76
CA ARG A 4 22.67 6.09 3.60
C ARG A 4 22.75 5.31 4.91
N VAL A 5 22.91 5.98 6.05
CA VAL A 5 22.91 5.35 7.38
C VAL A 5 21.52 4.79 7.69
N ILE A 6 20.45 5.56 7.46
CA ILE A 6 19.07 5.11 7.64
C ILE A 6 18.80 3.83 6.83
N TYR A 7 19.14 3.81 5.53
CA TYR A 7 18.94 2.63 4.68
C TYR A 7 19.77 1.41 5.10
N LYS A 8 20.94 1.61 5.73
CA LYS A 8 21.69 0.51 6.34
C LYS A 8 20.97 -0.05 7.57
N LEU A 9 20.42 0.82 8.43
CA LEU A 9 19.70 0.41 9.63
C LEU A 9 18.39 -0.31 9.29
N LEU A 10 17.74 0.03 8.18
CA LEU A 10 16.57 -0.68 7.66
C LEU A 10 16.86 -2.15 7.31
N ALA A 11 18.11 -2.53 7.07
CA ALA A 11 18.51 -3.92 6.83
C ALA A 11 18.82 -4.69 8.13
N SER A 12 18.65 -4.07 9.30
CA SER A 12 18.90 -4.72 10.59
C SER A 12 17.96 -5.89 10.84
N LYS A 13 18.45 -6.94 11.49
CA LYS A 13 17.63 -8.08 11.95
C LYS A 13 16.57 -7.66 12.98
N SER A 14 16.91 -6.69 13.84
CA SER A 14 16.00 -6.17 14.86
C SER A 14 14.96 -5.25 14.24
N GLU A 15 13.67 -5.62 14.37
CA GLU A 15 12.56 -4.77 13.93
C GLU A 15 12.59 -3.42 14.63
N GLY A 16 12.87 -3.36 15.94
CA GLY A 16 12.96 -2.11 16.68
C GLY A 16 13.95 -1.12 16.06
N ILE A 17 15.12 -1.60 15.58
CA ILE A 17 16.09 -0.75 14.87
C ILE A 17 15.52 -0.27 13.53
N ARG A 18 14.85 -1.15 12.77
CA ARG A 18 14.22 -0.77 11.48
C ARG A 18 13.14 0.29 11.70
N VAL A 19 12.29 0.10 12.71
CA VAL A 19 11.21 1.02 13.10
C VAL A 19 11.78 2.39 13.50
N GLN A 20 12.83 2.43 14.31
CA GLN A 20 13.48 3.69 14.67
C GLN A 20 14.15 4.37 13.47
N ALA A 21 14.74 3.60 12.55
CA ALA A 21 15.28 4.15 11.31
C ALA A 21 14.18 4.78 10.44
N LEU A 22 13.00 4.16 10.35
CA LEU A 22 11.83 4.74 9.69
C LEU A 22 11.37 6.04 10.38
N LYS A 23 11.33 6.10 11.71
CA LYS A 23 11.02 7.33 12.46
C LYS A 23 11.97 8.46 12.10
N VAL A 24 13.28 8.19 12.10
CA VAL A 24 14.30 9.18 11.71
C VAL A 24 14.11 9.61 10.25
N MET A 25 13.76 8.69 9.35
CA MET A 25 13.40 9.03 7.96
C MET A 25 12.18 9.96 7.91
N GLY A 26 11.13 9.67 8.67
CA GLY A 26 9.93 10.50 8.75
C GLY A 26 10.25 11.92 9.21
N TYR A 27 11.04 12.07 10.27
CA TYR A 27 11.50 13.39 10.73
C TYR A 27 12.29 14.13 9.64
N PHE A 28 13.21 13.43 8.97
CA PHE A 28 13.98 14.01 7.88
C PHE A 28 13.06 14.50 6.74
N LEU A 29 12.10 13.69 6.31
CA LEU A 29 11.17 14.06 5.23
C LEU A 29 10.28 15.24 5.61
N LYS A 30 9.77 15.28 6.84
CA LYS A 30 8.93 16.37 7.37
C LYS A 30 9.59 17.75 7.25
N HIS A 31 10.92 17.81 7.35
CA HIS A 31 11.68 19.07 7.28
C HIS A 31 12.21 19.41 5.88
N LEU A 32 11.98 18.56 4.88
CA LEU A 32 12.35 18.86 3.50
C LEU A 32 11.26 19.64 2.77
N ALA A 33 11.68 20.66 2.01
CA ALA A 33 10.80 21.31 1.04
C ALA A 33 10.20 20.27 0.06
N PRO A 34 8.91 20.38 -0.32
CA PRO A 34 8.25 19.38 -1.16
C PRO A 34 8.98 19.04 -2.46
N LYS A 35 9.52 20.06 -3.16
CA LYS A 35 10.32 19.87 -4.39
C LYS A 35 11.56 19.02 -4.12
N ARG A 36 12.31 19.35 -3.07
CA ARG A 36 13.54 18.64 -2.71
C ARG A 36 13.27 17.21 -2.27
N LYS A 37 12.16 17.00 -1.57
CA LYS A 37 11.68 15.68 -1.16
C LYS A 37 11.39 14.80 -2.37
N ALA A 38 10.68 15.32 -3.37
CA ALA A 38 10.40 14.62 -4.62
C ALA A 38 11.69 14.30 -5.40
N GLU A 39 12.59 15.29 -5.57
CA GLU A 39 13.89 15.08 -6.24
C GLU A 39 14.70 13.95 -5.60
N ILE A 40 14.78 13.94 -4.26
CA ILE A 40 15.57 12.94 -3.55
C ILE A 40 14.88 11.57 -3.57
N MET A 41 13.62 11.52 -3.14
CA MET A 41 12.94 10.24 -2.88
C MET A 41 12.44 9.57 -4.16
N ILE A 42 11.89 10.34 -5.09
CA ILE A 42 11.40 9.83 -6.37
C ILE A 42 12.56 9.78 -7.37
N GLY A 43 13.33 10.85 -7.50
CA GLY A 43 14.41 10.94 -8.51
C GLY A 43 15.52 9.90 -8.34
N HIS A 44 15.76 9.41 -7.12
CA HIS A 44 16.70 8.31 -6.87
C HIS A 44 16.02 6.97 -6.53
N GLY A 45 14.70 6.84 -6.73
CA GLY A 45 13.98 5.58 -6.49
C GLY A 45 13.98 5.10 -5.04
N LEU A 46 14.17 6.00 -4.06
CA LEU A 46 14.35 5.63 -2.66
C LEU A 46 13.09 4.98 -2.05
N PHE A 47 11.88 5.33 -2.51
CA PHE A 47 10.67 4.61 -2.08
C PHE A 47 10.67 3.14 -2.53
N SER A 48 11.21 2.82 -3.71
CA SER A 48 11.36 1.42 -4.13
C SER A 48 12.39 0.70 -3.28
N LEU A 49 13.55 1.34 -3.07
CA LEU A 49 14.60 0.82 -2.21
C LEU A 49 14.10 0.61 -0.76
N LEU A 50 13.18 1.45 -0.27
CA LEU A 50 12.59 1.33 1.06
C LEU A 50 11.88 -0.02 1.21
N THR A 51 11.05 -0.37 0.23
CA THR A 51 10.38 -1.68 0.17
C THR A 51 11.40 -2.81 0.19
N GLU A 52 12.40 -2.76 -0.70
CA GLU A 52 13.44 -3.79 -0.80
C GLU A 52 14.17 -4.00 0.53
N ARG A 53 14.54 -2.91 1.21
CA ARG A 53 15.24 -2.97 2.50
C ARG A 53 14.39 -3.57 3.60
N LEU A 54 13.11 -3.19 3.69
CA LEU A 54 12.21 -3.70 4.71
C LEU A 54 11.94 -5.20 4.55
N THR A 55 11.97 -5.71 3.32
CA THR A 55 11.81 -7.16 3.03
C THR A 55 13.06 -8.00 3.21
N LEU A 56 14.24 -7.41 3.50
CA LEU A 56 15.51 -8.17 3.55
C LEU A 56 15.57 -9.21 4.66
N GLN A 57 14.95 -8.93 5.82
CA GLN A 57 15.07 -9.77 7.02
C GLN A 57 13.77 -10.48 7.37
N THR A 58 12.64 -10.00 6.85
CA THR A 58 11.31 -10.58 7.04
C THR A 58 10.44 -10.17 5.87
N ASN A 59 9.56 -11.05 5.42
CA ASN A 59 8.53 -10.71 4.45
C ASN A 59 7.21 -10.29 5.12
N LEU A 60 7.08 -10.46 6.43
CA LEU A 60 5.89 -10.09 7.20
C LEU A 60 5.91 -8.60 7.58
N ILE A 61 4.86 -7.88 7.21
CA ILE A 61 4.56 -6.56 7.74
C ILE A 61 3.80 -6.67 9.06
N SER A 62 4.32 -6.02 10.10
CA SER A 62 3.65 -5.93 11.40
C SER A 62 2.82 -4.66 11.52
N MET A 63 1.91 -4.63 12.50
CA MET A 63 1.20 -3.41 12.88
C MET A 63 2.16 -2.29 13.28
N THR A 64 3.26 -2.62 13.97
CA THR A 64 4.28 -1.64 14.38
C THR A 64 4.93 -0.97 13.17
N THR A 65 5.32 -1.75 12.17
CA THR A 65 5.93 -1.23 10.95
C THR A 65 4.92 -0.43 10.13
N TYR A 66 3.68 -0.92 10.00
CA TYR A 66 2.59 -0.22 9.35
C TYR A 66 2.33 1.17 9.97
N ASN A 67 2.22 1.25 11.30
CA ASN A 67 1.98 2.51 12.01
C ASN A 67 3.02 3.58 11.65
N VAL A 68 4.31 3.22 11.62
CA VAL A 68 5.36 4.20 11.28
C VAL A 68 5.32 4.59 9.81
N LEU A 69 4.98 3.66 8.91
CA LEU A 69 4.76 4.01 7.49
C LEU A 69 3.55 4.95 7.34
N PHE A 70 2.48 4.73 8.11
CA PHE A 70 1.32 5.63 8.13
C PHE A 70 1.70 7.03 8.66
N GLU A 71 2.48 7.12 9.73
CA GLU A 71 3.01 8.40 10.21
C GLU A 71 3.82 9.13 9.13
N ILE A 72 4.66 8.40 8.36
CA ILE A 72 5.41 8.99 7.24
C ILE A 72 4.47 9.42 6.11
N LEU A 73 3.43 8.63 5.80
CA LEU A 73 2.44 8.95 4.77
C LEU A 73 1.79 10.33 5.02
N ILE A 74 1.48 10.65 6.27
CA ILE A 74 0.78 11.88 6.68
C ILE A 74 1.71 12.95 7.31
N GLU A 75 2.99 12.63 7.50
CA GLU A 75 4.03 13.45 8.18
C GLU A 75 3.70 13.87 9.62
N GLN A 76 2.94 13.05 10.33
CA GLN A 76 2.66 13.21 11.75
C GLN A 76 3.49 12.19 12.55
N ILE A 77 4.80 12.44 12.63
CA ILE A 77 5.75 11.52 13.29
C ILE A 77 5.67 11.64 14.81
N CYS A 78 5.36 10.52 15.46
CA CYS A 78 5.37 10.39 16.91
C CYS A 78 6.75 9.96 17.41
N THR A 79 7.21 10.47 18.55
CA THR A 79 8.49 10.01 19.16
C THR A 79 8.40 8.59 19.68
N GLN A 80 7.22 8.18 20.17
CA GLN A 80 6.97 6.84 20.69
C GLN A 80 6.65 5.83 19.57
N VAL A 81 7.03 4.59 19.80
CA VAL A 81 6.69 3.47 18.91
C VAL A 81 5.31 2.94 19.30
N MET A 82 4.38 2.95 18.35
CA MET A 82 3.05 2.37 18.53
C MET A 82 3.06 0.92 18.04
N HIS A 83 2.75 0.00 18.95
CA HIS A 83 2.68 -1.44 18.64
C HIS A 83 1.26 -1.93 18.31
N LYS A 84 0.24 -1.15 18.69
CA LYS A 84 -1.18 -1.39 18.37
C LYS A 84 -1.64 -0.41 17.30
N GLN A 85 -2.76 -0.71 16.65
CA GLN A 85 -3.38 0.17 15.66
C GLN A 85 -3.39 1.63 16.12
N HIS A 86 -2.96 2.54 15.24
CA HIS A 86 -3.03 3.97 15.49
C HIS A 86 -4.50 4.48 15.56
N PRO A 87 -4.75 5.66 16.14
CA PRO A 87 -6.09 6.27 16.11
C PRO A 87 -6.57 6.51 14.67
N ASP A 88 -7.89 6.47 14.48
CA ASP A 88 -8.49 6.74 13.17
C ASP A 88 -8.15 8.15 12.66
N PRO A 89 -7.79 8.32 11.38
CA PRO A 89 -7.54 9.64 10.82
C PRO A 89 -8.82 10.47 10.74
N ASP A 90 -8.75 11.71 11.23
CA ASP A 90 -9.84 12.68 11.09
C ASP A 90 -9.88 13.31 9.68
N SER A 91 -10.85 14.19 9.45
CA SER A 91 -11.05 14.84 8.15
C SER A 91 -10.00 15.91 7.79
N THR A 92 -9.17 16.32 8.75
CA THR A 92 -8.09 17.30 8.55
C THR A 92 -6.82 16.65 8.03
N VAL A 93 -6.66 15.34 8.21
CA VAL A 93 -5.47 14.60 7.80
C VAL A 93 -5.28 14.62 6.27
N LYS A 94 -4.08 15.01 5.84
CA LYS A 94 -3.67 15.07 4.43
C LYS A 94 -2.51 14.14 4.16
N ILE A 95 -2.54 13.48 3.00
CA ILE A 95 -1.44 12.67 2.50
C ILE A 95 -0.31 13.58 2.03
N GLN A 96 0.87 13.45 2.65
CA GLN A 96 2.07 14.22 2.33
C GLN A 96 3.07 13.41 1.49
N ASN A 97 3.15 12.09 1.71
CA ASN A 97 4.05 11.18 1.00
C ASN A 97 3.28 10.06 0.27
N PRO A 98 2.58 10.36 -0.84
CA PRO A 98 1.66 9.41 -1.46
C PRO A 98 2.34 8.13 -1.98
N GLN A 99 3.64 8.16 -2.30
CA GLN A 99 4.38 6.97 -2.72
C GLN A 99 4.50 5.92 -1.60
N VAL A 100 4.31 6.29 -0.33
CA VAL A 100 4.30 5.34 0.79
C VAL A 100 3.11 4.38 0.72
N LEU A 101 1.99 4.78 0.08
CA LEU A 101 0.87 3.87 -0.18
C LEU A 101 1.31 2.65 -0.98
N LYS A 102 2.13 2.86 -2.03
CA LYS A 102 2.68 1.77 -2.84
C LYS A 102 3.65 0.91 -2.04
N VAL A 103 4.47 1.52 -1.17
CA VAL A 103 5.38 0.77 -0.28
C VAL A 103 4.58 -0.17 0.61
N ILE A 104 3.56 0.33 1.31
CA ILE A 104 2.69 -0.48 2.18
C ILE A 104 2.00 -1.59 1.38
N ALA A 105 1.43 -1.27 0.21
CA ALA A 105 0.75 -2.24 -0.62
C ALA A 105 1.67 -3.38 -1.08
N VAL A 106 2.91 -3.08 -1.46
CA VAL A 106 3.88 -4.11 -1.86
C VAL A 106 4.31 -4.97 -0.66
N LEU A 107 4.50 -4.37 0.52
CA LEU A 107 4.82 -5.12 1.74
C LEU A 107 3.68 -6.08 2.13
N LEU A 108 2.43 -5.60 2.08
CA LEU A 108 1.23 -6.42 2.33
C LEU A 108 1.14 -7.58 1.34
N ARG A 109 1.29 -7.32 0.04
CA ARG A 109 1.23 -8.35 -1.00
C ARG A 109 2.32 -9.41 -0.84
N ASN A 110 3.52 -9.01 -0.41
CA ASN A 110 4.64 -9.94 -0.23
C ASN A 110 4.59 -10.67 1.13
N SER A 111 3.71 -10.26 2.04
CA SER A 111 3.56 -10.90 3.35
C SER A 111 2.84 -12.24 3.23
N PRO A 112 3.22 -13.24 4.04
CA PRO A 112 2.51 -14.51 4.06
C PRO A 112 1.06 -14.32 4.55
N PRO A 113 0.10 -15.12 4.05
CA PRO A 113 -1.28 -15.06 4.52
C PRO A 113 -1.33 -15.58 5.96
N CYS A 114 -1.55 -14.68 6.92
CA CYS A 114 -1.72 -14.97 8.33
C CYS A 114 -2.58 -13.90 9.00
N SER A 115 -3.00 -14.15 10.24
CA SER A 115 -3.89 -13.24 10.98
C SER A 115 -3.34 -11.81 11.09
N GLU A 116 -2.04 -11.66 11.35
CA GLU A 116 -1.37 -10.36 11.45
C GLU A 116 -1.40 -9.61 10.12
N THR A 117 -1.04 -10.26 9.01
CA THR A 117 -1.12 -9.66 7.67
C THR A 117 -2.55 -9.22 7.35
N MET A 118 -3.55 -10.06 7.64
CA MET A 118 -4.95 -9.77 7.36
C MET A 118 -5.46 -8.58 8.18
N GLU A 119 -5.02 -8.45 9.43
CA GLU A 119 -5.34 -7.31 10.28
C GLU A 119 -4.75 -6.01 9.70
N VAL A 120 -3.46 -5.99 9.41
CA VAL A 120 -2.78 -4.82 8.82
C VAL A 120 -3.41 -4.43 7.48
N HIS A 121 -3.79 -5.42 6.68
CA HIS A 121 -4.47 -5.20 5.40
C HIS A 121 -5.81 -4.47 5.58
N ARG A 122 -6.65 -4.94 6.51
CA ARG A 122 -7.93 -4.28 6.81
C ARG A 122 -7.74 -2.87 7.35
N VAL A 123 -6.78 -2.66 8.25
CA VAL A 123 -6.49 -1.32 8.80
C VAL A 123 -6.06 -0.38 7.68
N PHE A 124 -5.10 -0.79 6.85
CA PHE A 124 -4.63 0.01 5.71
C PHE A 124 -5.76 0.45 4.78
N LEU A 125 -6.62 -0.49 4.37
CA LEU A 125 -7.75 -0.17 3.50
C LEU A 125 -8.78 0.72 4.20
N SER A 126 -9.01 0.52 5.50
CA SER A 126 -9.92 1.35 6.32
C SER A 126 -9.44 2.80 6.36
N ASP A 127 -8.14 3.01 6.58
CA ASP A 127 -7.54 4.35 6.63
C ASP A 127 -7.58 5.03 5.27
N MET A 128 -7.31 4.29 4.19
CA MET A 128 -7.45 4.83 2.83
C MET A 128 -8.88 5.27 2.54
N ILE A 129 -9.89 4.47 2.90
CA ILE A 129 -11.31 4.83 2.75
C ILE A 129 -11.61 6.12 3.52
N LYS A 130 -11.17 6.23 4.78
CA LYS A 130 -11.38 7.42 5.61
C LYS A 130 -10.72 8.66 4.99
N LEU A 131 -9.44 8.57 4.64
CA LEU A 131 -8.66 9.65 4.04
C LEU A 131 -9.23 10.13 2.70
N PHE A 132 -9.77 9.20 1.89
CA PHE A 132 -10.33 9.54 0.59
C PHE A 132 -11.78 10.00 0.64
N ASN A 133 -12.57 9.58 1.63
CA ASN A 133 -13.92 10.11 1.81
C ASN A 133 -13.88 11.59 2.21
N SER A 134 -12.98 11.96 3.11
CA SER A 134 -12.95 13.29 3.73
C SER A 134 -12.21 14.36 2.91
N SER A 135 -11.38 14.00 1.93
CA SER A 135 -10.53 14.98 1.24
C SER A 135 -10.43 14.78 -0.27
N ARG A 136 -10.78 15.84 -1.02
CA ARG A 136 -10.56 15.95 -2.46
C ARG A 136 -9.07 15.89 -2.81
N GLU A 137 -8.23 16.53 -2.03
CA GLU A 137 -6.79 16.57 -2.22
C GLU A 137 -6.16 15.19 -2.06
N ASN A 138 -6.59 14.39 -1.07
CA ASN A 138 -6.11 13.02 -0.89
C ASN A 138 -6.47 12.14 -2.09
N ARG A 139 -7.71 12.24 -2.60
CA ARG A 139 -8.13 11.54 -3.83
C ARG A 139 -7.26 11.94 -5.02
N ARG A 140 -7.04 13.25 -5.21
CA ARG A 140 -6.18 13.78 -6.27
C ARG A 140 -4.74 13.27 -6.11
N SER A 141 -4.20 13.24 -4.90
CA SER A 141 -2.84 12.78 -4.59
C SER A 141 -2.61 11.34 -5.06
N LEU A 142 -3.57 10.44 -4.81
CA LEU A 142 -3.50 9.07 -5.32
C LEU A 142 -3.64 9.00 -6.85
N LEU A 143 -4.59 9.75 -7.44
CA LEU A 143 -4.81 9.73 -8.90
C LEU A 143 -3.63 10.26 -9.72
N GLN A 144 -2.76 11.08 -9.11
CA GLN A 144 -1.50 11.54 -9.73
C GLN A 144 -0.34 10.54 -9.56
N CYS A 145 -0.50 9.49 -8.76
CA CYS A 145 0.53 8.46 -8.63
C CYS A 145 0.57 7.59 -9.88
N SER A 146 1.78 7.23 -10.32
CA SER A 146 1.95 6.32 -11.44
C SER A 146 1.51 4.90 -11.06
N VAL A 147 0.77 4.28 -11.97
CA VAL A 147 0.41 2.86 -11.92
C VAL A 147 -0.28 2.45 -10.61
N TRP A 148 -1.10 3.33 -10.05
CA TRP A 148 -1.72 3.09 -8.74
C TRP A 148 -2.74 1.96 -8.76
N GLN A 149 -3.41 1.78 -9.90
CA GLN A 149 -4.41 0.75 -10.13
C GLN A 149 -3.81 -0.64 -9.97
N GLU A 150 -2.59 -0.85 -10.47
CA GLU A 150 -1.95 -2.16 -10.45
C GLU A 150 -1.70 -2.65 -9.05
N TRP A 151 -1.05 -1.83 -8.22
CA TRP A 151 -0.75 -2.23 -6.85
C TRP A 151 -2.00 -2.27 -5.99
N MET A 152 -2.99 -1.39 -6.23
CA MET A 152 -4.27 -1.45 -5.51
C MET A 152 -5.03 -2.75 -5.82
N LEU A 153 -5.15 -3.12 -7.10
CA LEU A 153 -5.79 -4.39 -7.49
C LEU A 153 -5.02 -5.61 -6.99
N SER A 154 -3.71 -5.50 -6.77
CA SER A 154 -2.92 -6.61 -6.20
C SER A 154 -3.24 -6.91 -4.73
N LEU A 155 -4.04 -6.07 -4.09
CA LEU A 155 -4.57 -6.27 -2.74
C LEU A 155 -5.90 -7.05 -2.74
N CYS A 156 -6.55 -7.20 -3.89
CA CYS A 156 -7.79 -7.97 -3.99
C CYS A 156 -7.53 -9.48 -3.94
N TYR A 157 -8.48 -10.19 -3.35
CA TYR A 157 -8.68 -11.61 -3.59
C TYR A 157 -9.74 -11.77 -4.68
N PHE A 158 -9.32 -12.13 -5.91
CA PHE A 158 -10.24 -12.31 -7.03
C PHE A 158 -11.13 -13.55 -6.89
N ASN A 159 -10.70 -14.53 -6.09
CA ASN A 159 -11.50 -15.69 -5.70
C ASN A 159 -11.39 -15.92 -4.18
N PRO A 160 -12.10 -15.11 -3.37
CA PRO A 160 -11.97 -15.15 -1.93
C PRO A 160 -12.49 -16.48 -1.36
N GLN A 161 -11.70 -17.10 -0.50
CA GLN A 161 -11.99 -18.38 0.16
C GLN A 161 -12.54 -18.19 1.59
N SER A 162 -12.54 -16.96 2.09
CA SER A 162 -13.05 -16.61 3.42
C SER A 162 -13.82 -15.30 3.42
N SER A 163 -14.64 -15.08 4.45
CA SER A 163 -15.31 -13.79 4.69
C SER A 163 -14.33 -12.64 4.85
N ASP A 164 -13.14 -12.92 5.40
CA ASP A 164 -12.10 -11.92 5.61
C ASP A 164 -11.48 -11.46 4.28
N GLU A 165 -11.20 -12.41 3.38
CA GLU A 165 -10.72 -12.12 2.02
C GLU A 165 -11.77 -11.38 1.21
N GLN A 166 -13.03 -11.81 1.29
CA GLN A 166 -14.17 -11.12 0.66
C GLN A 166 -14.26 -9.67 1.18
N LYS A 167 -14.10 -9.46 2.49
CA LYS A 167 -14.16 -8.12 3.08
C LYS A 167 -13.04 -7.21 2.58
N ILE A 168 -11.83 -7.74 2.44
CA ILE A 168 -10.70 -7.01 1.85
C ILE A 168 -11.02 -6.58 0.42
N THR A 169 -11.50 -7.51 -0.42
CA THR A 169 -11.88 -7.21 -1.81
C THR A 169 -12.96 -6.13 -1.88
N GLU A 170 -13.98 -6.18 -1.02
CA GLU A 170 -15.01 -5.13 -0.92
C GLU A 170 -14.45 -3.76 -0.54
N MET A 171 -13.48 -3.71 0.38
CA MET A 171 -12.83 -2.47 0.78
C MET A 171 -11.98 -1.88 -0.34
N VAL A 172 -11.27 -2.71 -1.10
CA VAL A 172 -10.55 -2.26 -2.31
C VAL A 172 -11.54 -1.68 -3.33
N TYR A 173 -12.66 -2.37 -3.60
CA TYR A 173 -13.71 -1.84 -4.50
C TYR A 173 -14.37 -0.57 -3.98
N ALA A 174 -14.51 -0.40 -2.67
CA ALA A 174 -14.97 0.85 -2.08
C ALA A 174 -14.02 2.02 -2.39
N ILE A 175 -12.70 1.80 -2.31
CA ILE A 175 -11.69 2.79 -2.69
C ILE A 175 -11.80 3.12 -4.18
N PHE A 176 -11.86 2.10 -5.06
CA PHE A 176 -12.06 2.33 -6.49
C PHE A 176 -13.34 3.15 -6.75
N ARG A 177 -14.45 2.84 -6.11
CA ARG A 177 -15.71 3.59 -6.26
C ARG A 177 -15.57 5.07 -5.86
N ILE A 178 -14.90 5.36 -4.73
CA ILE A 178 -14.63 6.73 -4.28
C ILE A 178 -13.80 7.49 -5.32
N LEU A 179 -12.75 6.86 -5.84
CA LEU A 179 -11.86 7.45 -6.82
C LEU A 179 -12.52 7.61 -8.19
N LEU A 180 -13.37 6.67 -8.60
CA LEU A 180 -14.10 6.69 -9.87
C LEU A 180 -15.03 7.88 -9.94
N TYR A 181 -15.84 8.05 -8.89
CA TYR A 181 -16.71 9.20 -8.77
C TYR A 181 -15.92 10.50 -8.89
N HIS A 182 -14.81 10.62 -8.16
CA HIS A 182 -14.00 11.83 -8.19
C HIS A 182 -13.35 12.08 -9.57
N ALA A 183 -12.78 11.05 -10.18
CA ALA A 183 -12.10 11.16 -11.47
C ALA A 183 -13.05 11.57 -12.60
N ILE A 184 -14.23 10.95 -12.69
CA ILE A 184 -15.21 11.27 -13.73
C ILE A 184 -15.78 12.69 -13.53
N LYS A 185 -16.08 13.05 -12.28
CA LYS A 185 -16.75 14.33 -11.99
C LYS A 185 -15.82 15.53 -11.98
N TYR A 186 -14.56 15.36 -11.58
CA TYR A 186 -13.69 16.48 -11.23
C TYR A 186 -12.31 16.48 -11.89
N GLU A 187 -11.88 15.40 -12.56
CA GLU A 187 -10.58 15.33 -13.22
C GLU A 187 -10.74 15.35 -14.75
N TRP A 188 -10.09 16.31 -15.40
CA TRP A 188 -10.13 16.38 -16.86
C TRP A 188 -9.49 15.15 -17.48
N GLY A 189 -10.26 14.41 -18.29
CA GLY A 189 -9.80 13.16 -18.87
C GLY A 189 -9.69 12.00 -17.88
N GLY A 190 -10.25 12.12 -16.68
CA GLY A 190 -10.22 11.06 -15.65
C GLY A 190 -10.79 9.73 -16.14
N TRP A 191 -11.72 9.74 -17.10
CA TRP A 191 -12.28 8.54 -17.72
C TRP A 191 -11.22 7.64 -18.39
N ARG A 192 -10.12 8.19 -18.90
CA ARG A 192 -9.04 7.41 -19.54
C ARG A 192 -8.35 6.49 -18.55
N VAL A 193 -8.06 7.00 -17.35
CA VAL A 193 -7.48 6.23 -16.24
C VAL A 193 -8.38 5.05 -15.88
N TRP A 194 -9.70 5.21 -16.00
CA TRP A 194 -10.68 4.15 -15.71
C TRP A 194 -10.82 3.12 -16.81
N VAL A 195 -10.69 3.50 -18.08
CA VAL A 195 -10.59 2.55 -19.19
C VAL A 195 -9.39 1.62 -18.96
N ASP A 196 -8.23 2.18 -18.61
CA ASP A 196 -7.04 1.39 -18.28
C ASP A 196 -7.27 0.51 -17.04
N THR A 197 -7.96 1.04 -16.02
CA THR A 197 -8.30 0.28 -14.80
C THR A 197 -9.13 -0.97 -15.12
N LEU A 198 -10.13 -0.85 -16.00
CA LEU A 198 -10.98 -1.96 -16.42
C LEU A 198 -10.18 -3.00 -17.23
N ALA A 199 -9.29 -2.55 -18.12
CA ALA A 199 -8.43 -3.45 -18.89
C ALA A 199 -7.48 -4.25 -17.97
N ILE A 200 -6.86 -3.60 -16.99
CA ILE A 200 -6.01 -4.27 -15.98
C ILE A 200 -6.84 -5.27 -15.16
N THR A 201 -8.02 -4.87 -14.69
CA THR A 201 -8.90 -5.73 -13.90
C THR A 201 -9.30 -6.97 -14.69
N HIS A 202 -9.72 -6.80 -15.94
CA HIS A 202 -10.07 -7.90 -16.83
C HIS A 202 -8.89 -8.85 -17.01
N SER A 203 -7.69 -8.32 -17.31
CA SER A 203 -6.48 -9.12 -17.46
C SER A 203 -6.19 -9.98 -16.22
N LYS A 204 -6.31 -9.41 -15.01
CA LYS A 204 -6.11 -10.14 -13.76
C LYS A 204 -7.16 -11.21 -13.51
N VAL A 205 -8.44 -10.91 -13.74
CA VAL A 205 -9.53 -11.88 -13.59
C VAL A 205 -9.34 -13.05 -14.57
N THR A 206 -9.05 -12.78 -15.84
CA THR A 206 -8.80 -13.82 -16.83
C THR A 206 -7.61 -14.70 -16.45
N PHE A 207 -6.52 -14.10 -15.95
CA PHE A 207 -5.35 -14.84 -15.49
C PHE A 207 -5.68 -15.79 -14.33
N GLU A 208 -6.43 -15.32 -13.32
CA GLU A 208 -6.80 -16.15 -12.18
C GLU A 208 -7.74 -17.29 -12.56
N ILE A 209 -8.72 -17.06 -13.46
CA ILE A 209 -9.57 -18.12 -14.01
C ILE A 209 -8.72 -19.18 -14.73
N HIS A 210 -7.78 -18.74 -15.58
CA HIS A 210 -6.90 -19.65 -16.30
C HIS A 210 -6.04 -20.50 -15.36
N LYS A 211 -5.47 -19.89 -14.32
CA LYS A 211 -4.69 -20.57 -13.29
C LYS A 211 -5.52 -21.62 -12.53
N GLN A 212 -6.77 -21.30 -12.20
CA GLN A 212 -7.68 -22.24 -11.55
C GLN A 212 -8.00 -23.43 -12.46
N ASN A 213 -8.33 -23.17 -13.73
CA ASN A 213 -8.60 -24.23 -14.70
C ASN A 213 -7.39 -25.17 -14.88
N LEU A 214 -6.17 -24.62 -14.96
CA LEU A 214 -4.94 -25.42 -14.98
C LEU A 214 -4.81 -26.28 -13.72
N SER A 215 -5.01 -25.69 -12.53
CA SER A 215 -4.92 -26.44 -11.26
C SER A 215 -5.96 -27.55 -11.14
N GLN A 216 -7.14 -27.37 -11.73
CA GLN A 216 -8.17 -28.40 -11.78
C GLN A 216 -7.75 -29.52 -12.74
N MET A 217 -7.29 -29.19 -13.95
CA MET A 217 -6.81 -30.19 -14.90
C MET A 217 -5.66 -31.03 -14.31
N PHE A 218 -4.69 -30.42 -13.63
CA PHE A 218 -3.59 -31.17 -12.98
C PHE A 218 -4.10 -32.16 -11.93
N ARG A 219 -5.05 -31.77 -11.07
CA ARG A 219 -5.66 -32.68 -10.08
C ARG A 219 -6.40 -33.84 -10.75
N GLU A 220 -7.16 -33.57 -11.81
CA GLU A 220 -7.85 -34.62 -12.58
C GLU A 220 -6.89 -35.59 -13.28
N TYR A 221 -5.69 -35.12 -13.67
CA TYR A 221 -4.64 -35.99 -14.22
C TYR A 221 -3.99 -36.86 -13.14
N GLU A 222 -3.70 -36.31 -11.96
CA GLU A 222 -3.14 -37.06 -10.82
C GLU A 222 -4.11 -38.11 -10.28
N GLU A 223 -5.42 -37.84 -10.29
CA GLU A 223 -6.45 -38.80 -9.84
C GLU A 223 -6.67 -39.96 -10.83
N LYS A 224 -6.25 -39.80 -12.10
CA LYS A 224 -6.40 -40.80 -13.16
C LYS A 224 -5.13 -41.63 -13.41
N GLY A 225 -4.00 -41.27 -12.78
CA GLY A 225 -2.71 -41.97 -12.87
C GLY A 225 -2.45 -42.85 -11.65
#